data_AF-A0A6B3FA24-F1
#
_entry.id   AF-A0A6B3FA24-F1
#
_cell.length_a   1.000
_cell.length_b   1.000
_cell.length_c   1.000
_cell.angle_alpha   90.00
_cell.angle_beta   90.00
_cell.angle_gamma   90.00
#
_symmetry.space_group_name_H-M   'P 1'
#
loop_
_entity.id
_entity.type
_entity.pdbx_description
1 polymer ?
#
loop_
_entity_poly.entity_id
_entity_poly.type
_entity_poly.pdbx_seq_one_letter_code
_entity_poly.pdbx_strand_id
1 'polypeptide(L)' 'GKIEAVKGISFTVEAGQVVTLIGTNGAGKTTTLRTLSGLLKPLAGTITFDGQPLHKYRADQIVALGLAHSPEGRH' A
#
# COMPACT_ATOMS: atom_id res chain seq x y z
N GLY A 1 20.88 -11.51 2.41
CA GLY A 1 20.47 -10.61 3.52
C GLY A 1 19.10 -10.05 3.22
N LYS A 2 18.22 -9.90 4.22
CA LYS A 2 16.90 -9.29 4.02
C LYS A 2 17.09 -7.80 3.70
N ILE A 3 16.79 -7.39 2.47
CA ILE A 3 16.81 -5.99 2.07
C ILE A 3 15.47 -5.37 2.48
N GLU A 4 15.52 -4.30 3.26
CA GLU A 4 14.34 -3.51 3.60
C GLU A 4 13.93 -2.65 2.40
N ALA A 5 12.79 -2.97 1.79
CA ALA A 5 12.32 -2.34 0.56
C ALA A 5 11.64 -0.97 0.78
N VAL A 6 11.10 -0.71 1.97
CA VAL A 6 10.45 0.56 2.34
C VAL A 6 10.94 0.96 3.72
N LYS A 7 11.49 2.17 3.85
CA LYS A 7 12.10 2.67 5.08
C LYS A 7 11.33 3.88 5.60
N GLY A 8 10.41 3.66 6.53
CA GLY A 8 9.75 4.72 7.31
C GLY A 8 9.15 5.87 6.50
N ILE A 9 8.35 5.58 5.47
CA ILE A 9 7.67 6.60 4.67
C ILE A 9 6.36 7.05 5.32
N SER A 10 6.01 8.33 5.14
CA SER A 10 4.75 8.91 5.62
C SER A 10 4.18 9.84 4.56
N PHE A 11 2.91 9.64 4.20
CA PHE A 11 2.17 10.51 3.29
C PHE A 11 0.67 10.33 3.53
N THR A 12 -0.12 11.31 3.11
CA THR A 12 -1.59 11.28 3.11
C THR A 12 -2.09 11.57 1.70
N VAL A 13 -3.16 10.90 1.29
CA VAL A 13 -3.87 11.17 0.04
C VAL A 13 -5.30 11.54 0.41
N GLU A 14 -5.67 12.79 0.15
CA GLU A 14 -7.01 13.31 0.42
C GLU A 14 -8.00 12.93 -0.69
N ALA A 15 -9.29 12.96 -0.35
CA ALA A 15 -10.35 12.71 -1.33
C ALA A 15 -10.23 13.67 -2.55
N GLY A 16 -10.33 13.10 -3.75
CA GLY A 16 -10.20 13.85 -5.00
C GLY A 16 -8.76 14.09 -5.49
N GLN A 17 -7.74 13.67 -4.72
CA GLN A 17 -6.35 13.79 -5.16
C GLN A 17 -5.94 12.65 -6.10
N VAL A 18 -5.13 13.00 -7.11
CA VAL A 18 -4.39 12.04 -7.93
C VAL A 18 -2.91 12.17 -7.55
N VAL A 19 -2.36 11.12 -6.94
CA VAL A 19 -0.98 11.09 -6.47
C VAL A 19 -0.20 10.01 -7.21
N THR A 20 1.05 10.29 -7.54
CA THR A 20 1.95 9.32 -8.17
C THR A 20 3.13 9.01 -7.28
N LEU A 21 3.54 7.74 -7.23
CA LEU A 21 4.73 7.28 -6.51
C LEU A 21 5.81 6.92 -7.53
N ILE A 22 6.79 7.81 -7.70
CA ILE A 22 7.89 7.67 -8.66
C ILE A 22 9.17 7.24 -7.93
N GLY A 23 9.98 6.42 -8.60
CA GLY A 23 11.27 5.97 -8.09
C GLY A 23 11.90 4.94 -9.02
N THR A 24 13.18 4.64 -8.83
CA THR A 24 13.91 3.63 -9.60
C THR A 24 13.38 2.21 -9.35
N ASN A 25 13.84 1.24 -10.14
CA ASN A 25 13.58 -0.17 -9.86
C ASN A 25 14.20 -0.55 -8.50
N GLY A 26 13.43 -1.25 -7.67
CA GLY A 26 13.84 -1.59 -6.30
C GLY A 26 13.59 -0.49 -5.26
N ALA A 27 13.09 0.69 -5.63
CA ALA A 27 12.79 1.77 -4.68
C ALA A 27 11.61 1.50 -3.72
N GLY A 28 10.96 0.33 -3.81
CA GLY A 28 9.86 -0.04 -2.92
C GLY A 28 8.45 0.27 -3.42
N LYS A 29 8.27 0.79 -4.65
CA LYS A 29 6.95 1.17 -5.20
C LYS A 29 5.91 0.05 -5.12
N THR A 30 6.21 -1.10 -5.73
CA THR A 30 5.32 -2.27 -5.71
C THR A 30 5.11 -2.80 -4.30
N THR A 31 6.14 -2.74 -3.44
CA THR A 31 6.04 -3.10 -2.02
C THR A 31 5.05 -2.21 -1.29
N THR A 32 5.12 -0.89 -1.49
CA THR A 32 4.18 0.08 -0.93
C THR A 32 2.75 -0.21 -1.39
N LEU A 33 2.50 -0.34 -2.70
CA LEU A 33 1.17 -0.60 -3.24
C LEU A 33 0.58 -1.95 -2.76
N ARG A 34 1.39 -3.01 -2.71
CA ARG A 34 0.97 -4.30 -2.15
C ARG A 34 0.69 -4.25 -0.65
N THR A 35 1.39 -3.38 0.09
CA THR A 35 1.14 -3.19 1.52
C THR A 35 -0.17 -2.46 1.75
N LEU A 36 -0.44 -1.39 0.97
CA LEU A 36 -1.73 -0.67 1.00
C LEU A 36 -2.90 -1.61 0.67
N SER A 37 -2.74 -2.51 -0.31
CA SER A 37 -3.79 -3.47 -0.69
C SER A 37 -3.88 -4.71 0.20
N GLY A 38 -3.15 -4.76 1.32
CA GLY A 38 -3.13 -5.90 2.24
C GLY A 38 -2.52 -7.20 1.69
N LEU A 39 -1.83 -7.15 0.56
CA LEU A 39 -1.11 -8.30 -0.02
C LEU A 39 0.26 -8.53 0.66
N LEU A 40 0.76 -7.50 1.35
CA LEU A 40 1.97 -7.58 2.16
C LEU A 40 1.70 -6.92 3.52
N LYS A 41 2.16 -7.53 4.62
CA LYS A 41 2.06 -6.91 5.95
C LYS A 41 3.26 -5.97 6.17
N PRO A 42 3.04 -4.74 6.68
CA PRO A 42 4.15 -3.87 7.05
C PRO A 42 4.90 -4.46 8.25
N LEU A 43 6.21 -4.24 8.31
CA LEU A 43 7.03 -4.64 9.47
C LEU A 43 6.79 -3.72 10.68
N ALA A 44 6.49 -2.45 10.42
CA ALA A 44 6.20 -1.42 11.42
C ALA A 44 5.35 -0.30 10.79
N GLY A 45 4.78 0.56 11.63
CA GLY A 45 3.92 1.67 11.20
C GLY A 45 2.47 1.27 11.00
N THR A 46 1.66 2.24 10.56
CA THR A 46 0.20 2.09 10.45
C THR A 46 -0.28 2.67 9.13
N ILE A 47 -1.29 2.02 8.55
CA ILE A 47 -2.00 2.50 7.37
C ILE A 47 -3.48 2.57 7.73
N THR A 48 -4.11 3.70 7.39
CA THR A 48 -5.54 3.93 7.56
C THR A 48 -6.16 4.31 6.22
N PHE A 49 -7.39 3.85 5.98
CA PHE A 49 -8.22 4.25 4.84
C PHE A 49 -9.58 4.68 5.38
N ASP A 50 -10.03 5.90 5.08
CA ASP A 50 -11.26 6.50 5.64
C ASP A 50 -11.36 6.34 7.18
N GLY A 51 -10.25 6.61 7.87
CA GLY A 51 -10.13 6.46 9.33
C GLY A 51 -10.06 5.01 9.83
N GLN A 52 -10.21 4.01 8.96
CA GLN A 52 -10.17 2.58 9.33
C GLN A 52 -8.75 2.02 9.23
N PRO A 53 -8.20 1.40 10.28
CA PRO A 53 -6.86 0.81 10.23
C PRO A 53 -6.84 -0.46 9.39
N LEU A 54 -6.05 -0.48 8.31
CA LEU A 54 -6.06 -1.58 7.33
C LEU A 54 -5.50 -2.89 7.87
N HIS A 55 -4.64 -2.88 8.90
CA HIS A 55 -4.06 -4.09 9.48
C HIS A 55 -5.09 -5.06 10.10
N LYS A 56 -6.33 -4.59 10.33
CA LYS A 56 -7.44 -5.39 10.85
C LYS A 56 -8.18 -6.19 9.77
N TYR A 57 -7.90 -5.92 8.50
CA TYR A 57 -8.64 -6.46 7.36
C TYR A 57 -7.76 -7.32 6.48
N ARG A 58 -8.33 -8.38 5.91
CA ARG A 58 -7.70 -9.15 4.83
C ARG A 58 -7.86 -8.42 3.50
N ALA A 59 -7.02 -8.73 2.52
CA ALA A 59 -7.06 -8.11 1.19
C ALA A 59 -8.46 -8.14 0.54
N ASP A 60 -9.19 -9.26 0.65
CA ASP A 60 -10.56 -9.39 0.15
C ASP A 60 -11.57 -8.45 0.85
N GLN A 61 -11.36 -8.18 2.13
CA GLN A 61 -12.19 -7.25 2.90
C GLN A 61 -11.82 -5.79 2.60
N ILE A 62 -10.55 -5.49 2.34
CA ILE A 62 -10.08 -4.15 1.98
C ILE A 62 -10.76 -3.66 0.68
N VAL A 63 -10.97 -4.56 -0.29
CA VAL A 63 -11.72 -4.23 -1.50
C VAL A 63 -13.17 -3.85 -1.18
N ALA A 64 -13.81 -4.54 -0.24
CA ALA A 64 -15.17 -4.22 0.20
C ALA A 64 -15.27 -2.87 0.94
N LEU A 65 -14.15 -2.34 1.46
CA LEU A 65 -14.08 -0.98 2.03
C LEU A 65 -14.04 0.10 0.93
N GLY A 66 -13.77 -0.26 -0.33
CA GLY A 66 -13.66 0.69 -1.45
C GLY A 66 -12.23 0.94 -1.94
N LEU A 67 -11.22 0.28 -1.35
CA LEU A 67 -9.83 0.38 -1.82
C LEU A 67 -9.51 -0.74 -2.82
N ALA A 68 -9.41 -0.40 -4.10
CA ALA A 68 -9.08 -1.34 -5.17
C ALA A 68 -7.61 -1.23 -5.61
N HIS A 69 -6.99 -2.37 -5.91
CA HIS A 69 -5.64 -2.43 -6.47
C HIS A 69 -5.68 -3.07 -7.85
N SER A 70 -5.24 -2.32 -8.86
CA SER A 70 -4.97 -2.85 -10.21
C SER A 70 -3.46 -3.12 -10.35
N PRO A 71 -3.00 -4.37 -10.22
CA PRO A 71 -1.57 -4.70 -10.34
C PRO A 71 -1.09 -4.60 -11.80
N GLU A 72 0.23 -4.55 -11.96
CA GLU A 72 0.87 -4.66 -13.28
C GLU A 72 0.69 -6.08 -13.86
N GLY A 73 0.18 -6.17 -15.09
CA GLY A 73 0.13 -7.40 -15.88
C GLY A 73 -0.85 -8.50 -15.41
N ARG A 74 -1.36 -9.27 -16.38
CA ARG A 74 -1.98 -10.59 -16.20
C ARG A 74 -1.36 -11.49 -17.27
N HIS A 75 -0.32 -12.24 -16.91
CA HIS A 75 0.31 -13.23 -17.78
C HIS A 75 0.37 -14.56 -17.04
#